data_AF-A0A3L7N5Q9-F1
#
_entry.id   AF-A0A3L7N5Q9-F1
#
_cell.length_a   1.000
_cell.length_b   1.000
_cell.length_c   1.000
_cell.angle_alpha   90.00
_cell.angle_beta   90.00
_cell.angle_gamma   90.00
#
_symmetry.space_group_name_H-M   'P 1'
#
loop_
_entity.id
_entity.type
_entity.pdbx_description
1 polymer ?
#
loop_
_entity_poly.entity_id
_entity_poly.type
_entity_poly.pdbx_seq_one_letter_code
_entity_poly.pdbx_strand_id
1 'polypeptide(L)'
;MLIVFLSIALTQAAATPLIDDAAKRSSIQMEDVTAASGIDFVTTSGAAPSTQIIEVKGGGIAIIDMDNDGDFDLFFPNGSLLGQPSNGPGARLYENLGGMRFRDVTVSSGIDHHAWSFGCAVGDYDADGLDDIYVACLGSDHLLRNLGTGRFADVTEAVGLGKENLWGTSAAFADLDGDGDLDLYVTNYVECDPAKPIPPAHFRGLEVINGPRGLRAQADLLYENLGNGTFVDRSEASGIRAVSASYGLNVAILDLTQDGLPDIYVGNDS
;
A
#
# COMPACT_ATOMS: atom_id res chain seq x y z
N MET A 1 79.81 -22.38 -25.28
CA MET A 1 79.18 -21.13 -24.84
C MET A 1 77.68 -21.33 -25.02
N LEU A 2 77.02 -21.81 -23.96
CA LEU A 2 75.63 -22.29 -24.02
C LEU A 2 74.70 -21.11 -23.72
N ILE A 3 73.99 -20.64 -24.74
CA ILE A 3 73.00 -19.55 -24.62
C ILE A 3 71.64 -20.21 -24.41
N VAL A 4 71.00 -19.89 -23.27
CA VAL A 4 69.64 -20.28 -22.90
C VAL A 4 68.70 -19.13 -23.24
N PHE A 5 67.60 -19.44 -23.94
CA PHE A 5 66.52 -18.49 -24.26
C PHE A 5 65.53 -18.38 -23.09
N LEU A 6 65.18 -17.15 -22.73
CA LEU A 6 64.18 -16.81 -21.71
C LEU A 6 62.81 -16.62 -22.39
N SER A 7 61.79 -17.36 -21.96
CA SER A 7 60.38 -17.13 -22.33
C SER A 7 59.63 -16.48 -21.18
N ILE A 8 59.04 -15.31 -21.40
CA ILE A 8 58.18 -14.62 -20.44
C ILE A 8 56.76 -15.15 -20.62
N ALA A 9 56.19 -15.75 -19.58
CA ALA A 9 54.77 -16.07 -19.50
C ALA A 9 54.04 -14.92 -18.79
N LEU A 10 53.10 -14.26 -19.48
CA LEU A 10 52.13 -13.37 -18.83
C LEU A 10 51.11 -14.24 -18.08
N THR A 11 51.03 -14.06 -16.77
CA THR A 11 49.94 -14.60 -15.95
C THR A 11 48.68 -13.78 -16.16
N GLN A 12 47.59 -14.49 -16.46
CA GLN A 12 46.24 -13.96 -16.59
C GLN A 12 45.75 -13.56 -15.19
N ALA A 13 45.53 -12.27 -14.95
CA ALA A 13 44.94 -11.80 -13.70
C ALA A 13 43.44 -12.17 -13.69
N ALA A 14 43.03 -12.97 -12.71
CA ALA A 14 41.62 -13.19 -12.41
C ALA A 14 41.01 -11.87 -11.91
N ALA A 15 39.85 -11.49 -12.43
CA ALA A 15 39.12 -10.33 -11.94
C ALA A 15 38.62 -10.61 -10.52
N THR A 16 39.17 -9.91 -9.54
CA THR A 16 38.68 -9.88 -8.16
C THR A 16 37.26 -9.28 -8.15
N PRO A 17 36.27 -9.89 -7.47
CA PRO A 17 34.94 -9.29 -7.38
C PRO A 17 35.03 -8.00 -6.55
N LEU A 18 34.54 -6.89 -7.10
CA LEU A 18 34.59 -5.55 -6.50
C LEU A 18 33.54 -5.33 -5.38
N ILE A 19 33.02 -6.38 -4.73
CA ILE A 19 31.91 -6.26 -3.78
C ILE A 19 32.32 -6.41 -2.30
N ASP A 20 33.56 -6.80 -1.98
CA ASP A 20 33.86 -7.24 -0.60
C ASP A 20 34.32 -6.16 0.41
N ASP A 21 34.60 -4.91 -0.01
CA ASP A 21 35.15 -3.90 0.90
C ASP A 21 34.19 -2.73 1.26
N ALA A 22 33.09 -2.56 0.52
CA ALA A 22 32.12 -1.48 0.79
C ALA A 22 31.09 -1.85 1.87
N ALA A 23 30.75 -3.12 2.02
CA ALA A 23 29.77 -3.61 3.01
C ALA A 23 30.23 -3.43 4.47
N LYS A 24 31.53 -3.24 4.70
CA LYS A 24 32.12 -3.05 6.05
C LYS A 24 32.04 -1.62 6.60
N ARG A 25 31.39 -0.66 5.91
CA ARG A 25 31.37 0.76 6.33
C ARG A 25 30.01 1.33 6.76
N SER A 26 28.93 0.56 6.68
CA SER A 26 27.63 0.99 7.20
C SER A 26 27.38 0.40 8.59
N SER A 27 26.98 1.23 9.55
CA SER A 27 26.46 0.76 10.85
C SER A 27 25.09 0.09 10.71
N ILE A 28 24.40 0.31 9.60
CA ILE A 28 23.14 -0.35 9.26
C ILE A 28 23.47 -1.59 8.44
N GLN A 29 23.15 -2.75 9.00
CA GLN A 29 23.26 -4.06 8.37
C GLN A 29 21.84 -4.51 8.00
N MET A 30 21.64 -4.97 6.77
CA MET A 30 20.38 -5.55 6.31
C MET A 30 20.56 -7.06 6.16
N GLU A 31 19.61 -7.82 6.68
CA GLU A 31 19.57 -9.28 6.60
C GLU A 31 18.24 -9.70 5.99
N ASP A 32 18.30 -10.63 5.03
CA ASP A 32 17.09 -11.28 4.52
C ASP A 32 16.65 -12.35 5.51
N VAL A 33 15.50 -12.11 6.14
CA VAL A 33 14.89 -13.01 7.12
C VAL A 33 13.61 -13.68 6.61
N THR A 34 13.24 -13.51 5.33
CA THR A 34 11.94 -13.96 4.81
C THR A 34 11.73 -15.46 5.01
N ALA A 35 12.73 -16.28 4.68
CA ALA A 35 12.64 -17.73 4.86
C ALA A 35 12.51 -18.16 6.34
N ALA A 36 13.07 -17.36 7.26
CA ALA A 36 13.02 -17.64 8.69
C ALA A 36 11.76 -17.08 9.35
N SER A 37 11.16 -16.02 8.79
CA SER A 37 10.03 -15.32 9.40
C SER A 37 8.72 -16.11 9.30
N GLY A 38 8.55 -16.92 8.25
CA GLY A 38 7.27 -17.59 7.98
C GLY A 38 6.31 -16.76 7.14
N ILE A 39 6.76 -15.62 6.62
CA ILE A 39 6.03 -14.84 5.60
C ILE A 39 6.36 -15.43 4.23
N ASP A 40 5.37 -15.99 3.54
CA ASP A 40 5.49 -16.52 2.18
C ASP A 40 4.63 -15.75 1.15
N PHE A 41 4.11 -14.59 1.57
CA PHE A 41 3.29 -13.71 0.74
C PHE A 41 4.01 -13.22 -0.52
N VAL A 42 3.29 -13.27 -1.65
CA VAL A 42 3.72 -12.69 -2.92
C VAL A 42 2.62 -11.76 -3.43
N THR A 43 2.97 -10.49 -3.59
CA THR A 43 2.06 -9.49 -4.15
C THR A 43 1.76 -9.79 -5.62
N THR A 44 0.48 -9.74 -5.98
CA THR A 44 0.04 -9.74 -7.37
C THR A 44 -0.32 -8.32 -7.79
N SER A 45 0.23 -7.83 -8.90
CA SER A 45 -0.19 -6.58 -9.52
C SER A 45 -0.03 -6.71 -11.05
N GLY A 46 -1.09 -7.23 -11.68
CA GLY A 46 -1.07 -7.51 -13.11
C GLY A 46 -0.19 -8.68 -13.53
N ALA A 47 0.01 -8.78 -14.84
CA ALA A 47 0.91 -9.75 -15.45
C ALA A 47 2.33 -9.17 -15.63
N ALA A 48 3.30 -10.06 -15.81
CA ALA A 48 4.66 -9.71 -16.22
C ALA A 48 4.89 -10.13 -17.69
N PRO A 49 5.31 -9.23 -18.59
CA PRO A 49 5.51 -7.80 -18.38
C PRO A 49 4.18 -7.04 -18.24
N SER A 50 4.20 -5.98 -17.42
CA SER A 50 3.06 -5.08 -17.26
C SER A 50 2.76 -4.32 -18.56
N THR A 51 1.48 -4.06 -18.80
CA THR A 51 0.97 -3.40 -20.01
C THR A 51 0.20 -2.12 -19.72
N GLN A 52 -0.38 -2.02 -18.52
CA GLN A 52 -1.20 -0.89 -18.11
C GLN A 52 -0.69 -0.24 -16.83
N ILE A 53 -1.10 1.01 -16.62
CA ILE A 53 -0.71 1.81 -15.47
C ILE A 53 -1.11 1.16 -14.14
N ILE A 54 -2.23 0.42 -14.08
CA ILE A 54 -2.72 -0.30 -12.88
C ILE A 54 -1.74 -1.36 -12.40
N GLU A 55 -1.11 -2.07 -13.33
CA GLU A 55 -0.21 -3.20 -13.05
C GLU A 55 1.15 -2.77 -12.47
N VAL A 56 1.44 -1.47 -12.48
CA VAL A 56 2.69 -0.91 -11.92
C VAL A 56 2.46 -0.11 -10.65
N LYS A 57 1.29 -0.28 -10.01
CA LYS A 57 1.00 0.25 -8.68
C LYS A 57 1.01 -0.93 -7.71
N GLY A 58 1.87 -0.85 -6.72
CA GLY A 58 2.01 -1.87 -5.69
C GLY A 58 0.97 -1.71 -4.58
N GLY A 59 0.94 -2.69 -3.69
CA GLY A 59 0.18 -2.62 -2.45
C GLY A 59 1.01 -2.04 -1.29
N GLY A 60 0.32 -1.61 -0.25
CA GLY A 60 0.88 -1.24 1.04
C GLY A 60 0.96 -2.42 2.01
N ILE A 61 1.24 -2.09 3.26
CA ILE A 61 1.21 -2.98 4.42
C ILE A 61 0.57 -2.21 5.57
N ALA A 62 -0.30 -2.88 6.33
CA ALA A 62 -0.78 -2.38 7.60
C ALA A 62 -0.04 -3.12 8.72
N ILE A 63 0.40 -2.35 9.71
CA ILE A 63 0.99 -2.83 10.96
C ILE A 63 -0.08 -2.56 12.02
N ILE A 64 -0.55 -3.61 12.69
CA ILE A 64 -1.75 -3.58 13.54
C ILE A 64 -1.54 -4.49 14.75
N ASP A 65 -2.02 -4.13 15.92
CA ASP A 65 -2.13 -5.03 17.07
C ASP A 65 -3.54 -5.65 17.04
N MET A 66 -3.72 -6.77 16.33
CA MET A 66 -5.07 -7.23 15.95
C MET A 66 -5.80 -7.95 17.10
N ASP A 67 -5.06 -8.42 18.11
CA ASP A 67 -5.59 -9.15 19.26
C ASP A 67 -5.29 -8.50 20.61
N ASN A 68 -4.76 -7.27 20.60
CA ASN A 68 -4.42 -6.44 21.76
C ASN A 68 -3.42 -7.12 22.71
N ASP A 69 -2.48 -7.89 22.18
CA ASP A 69 -1.43 -8.55 22.96
C ASP A 69 -0.16 -7.69 23.13
N GLY A 70 -0.11 -6.54 22.44
CA GLY A 70 0.96 -5.55 22.53
C GLY A 70 2.13 -5.82 21.59
N ASP A 71 2.04 -6.83 20.72
CA ASP A 71 2.92 -6.98 19.57
C ASP A 71 2.19 -6.68 18.25
N PHE A 72 2.95 -6.37 17.19
CA PHE A 72 2.36 -5.92 15.94
C PHE A 72 2.34 -7.02 14.88
N ASP A 73 1.15 -7.25 14.33
CA ASP A 73 0.80 -8.11 13.21
C ASP A 73 0.92 -7.38 11.87
N LEU A 74 0.82 -8.17 10.78
CA LEU A 74 0.96 -7.65 9.42
C LEU A 74 -0.26 -8.00 8.56
N PHE A 75 -0.87 -6.98 7.97
CA PHE A 75 -1.89 -7.14 6.93
C PHE A 75 -1.37 -6.68 5.57
N PHE A 76 -1.59 -7.51 4.55
CA PHE A 76 -1.25 -7.25 3.16
C PHE A 76 -2.53 -7.27 2.31
N PRO A 77 -2.96 -6.14 1.73
CA PRO A 77 -4.24 -6.06 1.00
C PRO A 77 -4.25 -6.83 -0.33
N ASN A 78 -3.07 -6.96 -0.97
CA ASN A 78 -2.82 -7.64 -2.26
C ASN A 78 -3.58 -7.06 -3.47
N GLY A 79 -3.00 -7.21 -4.66
CA GLY A 79 -3.63 -6.77 -5.89
C GLY A 79 -4.25 -7.92 -6.69
N SER A 80 -4.50 -7.69 -7.98
CA SER A 80 -5.13 -8.67 -8.87
C SER A 80 -4.56 -8.61 -10.29
N LEU A 81 -5.20 -9.32 -11.23
CA LEU A 81 -4.91 -9.31 -12.65
C LEU A 81 -6.00 -8.51 -13.40
N LEU A 82 -5.64 -7.88 -14.53
CA LEU A 82 -6.55 -7.09 -15.37
C LEU A 82 -7.84 -7.82 -15.77
N GLY A 83 -7.79 -9.15 -15.98
CA GLY A 83 -8.96 -9.94 -16.37
C GLY A 83 -9.90 -10.30 -15.21
N GLN A 84 -9.50 -10.05 -13.96
CA GLN A 84 -10.25 -10.42 -12.75
C GLN A 84 -10.04 -9.40 -11.62
N PRO A 85 -10.27 -8.09 -11.85
CA PRO A 85 -9.91 -7.04 -10.90
C PRO A 85 -10.63 -7.14 -9.54
N SER A 86 -11.76 -7.84 -9.47
CA SER A 86 -12.51 -8.07 -8.21
C SER A 86 -12.39 -9.50 -7.68
N ASN A 87 -11.48 -10.31 -8.24
CA ASN A 87 -11.29 -11.72 -7.87
C ASN A 87 -9.79 -12.07 -7.92
N GLY A 88 -9.00 -11.33 -7.12
CA GLY A 88 -7.57 -11.55 -6.95
C GLY A 88 -7.24 -12.77 -6.06
N PRO A 89 -5.96 -13.03 -5.80
CA PRO A 89 -5.49 -14.05 -4.84
C PRO A 89 -5.83 -13.76 -3.36
N GLY A 90 -6.38 -12.58 -3.09
CA GLY A 90 -6.85 -12.14 -1.79
C GLY A 90 -5.76 -11.57 -0.87
N ALA A 91 -6.19 -10.79 0.11
CA ALA A 91 -5.37 -10.24 1.17
C ALA A 91 -4.73 -11.34 2.04
N ARG A 92 -3.77 -10.96 2.89
CA ARG A 92 -3.20 -11.83 3.93
C ARG A 92 -3.10 -11.11 5.26
N LEU A 93 -3.33 -11.84 6.33
CA LEU A 93 -3.10 -11.40 7.71
C LEU A 93 -2.17 -12.39 8.41
N TYR A 94 -1.15 -11.85 9.05
CA TYR A 94 -0.11 -12.61 9.72
C TYR A 94 -0.01 -12.20 11.19
N GLU A 95 -0.27 -13.17 12.06
CA GLU A 95 -0.07 -13.05 13.51
C GLU A 95 1.42 -13.08 13.81
N ASN A 96 1.89 -12.13 14.59
CA ASN A 96 3.25 -12.11 15.12
C ASN A 96 3.36 -13.08 16.31
N LEU A 97 4.41 -13.89 16.30
CA LEU A 97 4.69 -14.90 17.33
C LEU A 97 5.92 -14.53 18.17
N GLY A 98 6.40 -13.29 18.01
CA GLY A 98 7.66 -12.79 18.53
C GLY A 98 8.89 -13.25 17.75
N GLY A 99 10.00 -12.54 17.93
CA GLY A 99 11.29 -12.92 17.34
C GLY A 99 11.30 -12.90 15.81
N MET A 100 10.49 -12.03 15.19
CA MET A 100 10.32 -11.91 13.73
C MET A 100 9.74 -13.18 13.09
N ARG A 101 8.94 -13.94 13.84
CA ARG A 101 8.19 -15.10 13.37
C ARG A 101 6.72 -14.75 13.23
N PHE A 102 6.12 -15.19 12.14
CA PHE A 102 4.73 -14.91 11.82
C PHE A 102 3.99 -16.18 11.41
N ARG A 103 2.68 -16.19 11.61
CA ARG A 103 1.75 -17.23 11.20
C ARG A 103 0.63 -16.62 10.36
N ASP A 104 0.42 -17.15 9.16
CA ASP A 104 -0.75 -16.79 8.36
C ASP A 104 -2.03 -17.22 9.10
N VAL A 105 -2.85 -16.23 9.46
CA VAL A 105 -4.15 -16.41 10.13
C VAL A 105 -5.32 -15.93 9.28
N THR A 106 -5.11 -15.65 7.98
CA THR A 106 -6.11 -15.06 7.07
C THR A 106 -7.44 -15.81 7.08
N VAL A 107 -7.40 -17.14 7.00
CA VAL A 107 -8.62 -17.96 6.99
C VAL A 107 -9.30 -17.96 8.36
N SER A 108 -8.52 -18.05 9.44
CA SER A 108 -9.06 -18.07 10.81
C SER A 108 -9.58 -16.71 11.28
N SER A 109 -9.04 -15.61 10.75
CA SER A 109 -9.53 -14.26 11.01
C SER A 109 -10.88 -13.98 10.34
N GLY A 110 -11.20 -14.72 9.28
CA GLY A 110 -12.41 -14.55 8.50
C GLY A 110 -12.30 -13.46 7.44
N ILE A 111 -11.08 -13.00 7.14
CA ILE A 111 -10.82 -12.09 6.02
C ILE A 111 -10.98 -12.87 4.71
N ASP A 112 -11.89 -12.40 3.86
CA ASP A 112 -12.19 -12.91 2.52
C ASP A 112 -12.19 -11.74 1.53
N HIS A 113 -11.07 -11.00 1.47
CA HIS A 113 -10.94 -9.77 0.70
C HIS A 113 -10.18 -10.02 -0.61
N HIS A 114 -10.85 -9.90 -1.76
CA HIS A 114 -10.32 -10.27 -3.08
C HIS A 114 -10.27 -9.12 -4.11
N ALA A 115 -10.61 -7.89 -3.71
CA ALA A 115 -10.50 -6.72 -4.58
C ALA A 115 -9.03 -6.43 -4.95
N TRP A 116 -8.80 -5.76 -6.08
CA TRP A 116 -7.46 -5.28 -6.41
C TRP A 116 -7.12 -4.08 -5.55
N SER A 117 -6.28 -4.30 -4.55
CA SER A 117 -5.99 -3.29 -3.54
C SER A 117 -4.59 -2.71 -3.63
N PHE A 118 -4.45 -1.52 -3.04
CA PHE A 118 -3.25 -0.70 -3.04
C PHE A 118 -2.89 -0.38 -1.58
N GLY A 119 -3.14 0.83 -1.10
CA GLY A 119 -2.90 1.22 0.28
C GLY A 119 -3.92 0.67 1.27
N CYS A 120 -3.56 0.74 2.55
CA CYS A 120 -4.41 0.43 3.67
C CYS A 120 -4.11 1.38 4.83
N ALA A 121 -5.07 1.57 5.71
CA ALA A 121 -4.95 2.37 6.93
C ALA A 121 -5.49 1.59 8.13
N VAL A 122 -4.97 1.89 9.30
CA VAL A 122 -5.36 1.27 10.57
C VAL A 122 -5.89 2.37 11.50
N GLY A 123 -7.00 2.08 12.18
CA GLY A 123 -7.55 2.95 13.22
C GLY A 123 -8.84 2.38 13.81
N ASP A 124 -9.00 2.54 15.13
CA ASP A 124 -10.22 2.22 15.88
C ASP A 124 -11.33 3.23 15.54
N TYR A 125 -12.10 2.96 14.47
CA TYR A 125 -13.04 3.95 13.93
C TYR A 125 -14.30 4.07 14.77
N ASP A 126 -14.66 3.06 15.57
CA ASP A 126 -15.86 3.07 16.39
C ASP A 126 -15.59 3.15 17.90
N ALA A 127 -14.34 3.42 18.27
CA ALA A 127 -13.86 3.64 19.62
C ALA A 127 -14.14 2.44 20.56
N ASP A 128 -14.11 1.21 20.02
CA ASP A 128 -14.33 -0.01 20.79
C ASP A 128 -13.05 -0.59 21.41
N GLY A 129 -11.91 0.05 21.13
CA GLY A 129 -10.58 -0.31 21.64
C GLY A 129 -9.89 -1.39 20.80
N LEU A 130 -10.39 -1.66 19.59
CA LEU A 130 -9.80 -2.59 18.63
C LEU A 130 -9.48 -1.84 17.34
N ASP A 131 -8.25 -1.98 16.85
CA ASP A 131 -7.88 -1.37 15.59
C ASP A 131 -8.58 -2.05 14.40
N ASP A 132 -9.15 -1.24 13.50
CA ASP A 132 -9.79 -1.70 12.25
C ASP A 132 -8.90 -1.43 11.03
N ILE A 133 -9.25 -2.04 9.88
CA ILE A 133 -8.46 -1.93 8.65
C ILE A 133 -9.30 -1.35 7.52
N TYR A 134 -8.91 -0.19 7.00
CA TYR A 134 -9.40 0.33 5.74
C TYR A 134 -8.50 -0.11 4.57
N VAL A 135 -9.10 -0.48 3.44
CA VAL A 135 -8.39 -1.01 2.27
C VAL A 135 -8.80 -0.24 1.02
N ALA A 136 -7.84 0.50 0.46
CA ALA A 136 -7.99 1.26 -0.78
C ALA A 136 -7.82 0.35 -2.00
N CYS A 137 -8.70 0.49 -2.98
CA CYS A 137 -8.91 -0.46 -4.06
C CYS A 137 -9.11 0.21 -5.42
N LEU A 138 -8.97 -0.58 -6.48
CA LEU A 138 -9.57 -0.25 -7.77
C LEU A 138 -11.07 -0.55 -7.68
N GLY A 139 -11.88 0.50 -7.66
CA GLY A 139 -13.33 0.44 -7.55
C GLY A 139 -13.81 0.87 -6.17
N SER A 140 -14.56 0.00 -5.50
CA SER A 140 -15.06 0.24 -4.15
C SER A 140 -13.97 -0.06 -3.12
N ASP A 141 -13.72 0.86 -2.21
CA ASP A 141 -12.84 0.66 -1.05
C ASP A 141 -13.59 -0.05 0.08
N HIS A 142 -12.86 -0.72 0.97
CA HIS A 142 -13.43 -1.59 1.99
C HIS A 142 -12.99 -1.22 3.41
N LEU A 143 -13.87 -1.39 4.40
CA LEU A 143 -13.56 -1.30 5.83
C LEU A 143 -13.80 -2.65 6.50
N LEU A 144 -12.75 -3.23 7.06
CA LEU A 144 -12.75 -4.47 7.81
C LEU A 144 -12.74 -4.13 9.30
N ARG A 145 -13.87 -4.33 9.97
CA ARG A 145 -14.00 -4.13 11.41
C ARG A 145 -13.40 -5.30 12.17
N ASN A 146 -12.57 -5.02 13.18
CA ASN A 146 -12.09 -6.00 14.14
C ASN A 146 -13.20 -6.35 15.15
N LEU A 147 -13.45 -7.65 15.31
CA LEU A 147 -14.45 -8.20 16.23
C LEU A 147 -13.80 -8.74 17.52
N GLY A 148 -12.50 -8.48 17.68
CA GLY A 148 -11.63 -8.97 18.74
C GLY A 148 -11.04 -10.34 18.42
N THR A 149 -9.96 -10.69 19.11
CA THR A 149 -9.25 -11.98 18.96
C THR A 149 -8.81 -12.26 17.51
N GLY A 150 -8.40 -11.21 16.79
CA GLY A 150 -7.96 -11.28 15.40
C GLY A 150 -9.04 -11.70 14.41
N ARG A 151 -10.34 -11.52 14.72
CA ARG A 151 -11.47 -11.78 13.81
C ARG A 151 -11.91 -10.50 13.14
N PHE A 152 -12.22 -10.54 11.85
CA PHE A 152 -12.67 -9.37 11.09
C PHE A 152 -13.99 -9.61 10.35
N ALA A 153 -14.71 -8.53 10.07
CA ALA A 153 -15.87 -8.51 9.19
C ALA A 153 -15.84 -7.27 8.28
N ASP A 154 -16.21 -7.44 7.01
CA ASP A 154 -16.45 -6.31 6.11
C ASP A 154 -17.75 -5.60 6.53
N VAL A 155 -17.63 -4.33 6.92
CA VAL A 155 -18.75 -3.47 7.35
C VAL A 155 -18.99 -2.29 6.41
N THR A 156 -18.31 -2.25 5.27
CA THR A 156 -18.21 -1.10 4.35
C THR A 156 -19.56 -0.43 4.06
N GLU A 157 -20.53 -1.21 3.59
CA GLU A 157 -21.86 -0.68 3.24
C GLU A 157 -22.63 -0.23 4.50
N ALA A 158 -22.52 -0.99 5.59
CA ALA A 158 -23.24 -0.75 6.83
C ALA A 158 -22.80 0.57 7.50
N VAL A 159 -21.53 0.95 7.35
CA VAL A 159 -20.99 2.21 7.88
C VAL A 159 -21.07 3.37 6.89
N GLY A 160 -21.66 3.16 5.71
CA GLY A 160 -21.91 4.23 4.73
C GLY A 160 -20.79 4.49 3.72
N LEU A 161 -19.74 3.66 3.70
CA LEU A 161 -18.61 3.72 2.78
C LEU A 161 -18.86 2.87 1.49
N GLY A 162 -17.87 2.81 0.60
CA GLY A 162 -17.85 1.92 -0.57
C GLY A 162 -18.78 2.31 -1.72
N LYS A 163 -19.41 3.49 -1.68
CA LYS A 163 -20.35 3.97 -2.71
C LYS A 163 -19.65 4.50 -3.97
N GLU A 164 -18.41 4.94 -3.81
CA GLU A 164 -17.61 5.51 -4.88
C GLU A 164 -16.97 4.39 -5.73
N ASN A 165 -16.84 4.65 -7.02
CA ASN A 165 -16.15 3.76 -7.96
C ASN A 165 -14.91 4.48 -8.49
N LEU A 166 -13.95 4.70 -7.59
CA LEU A 166 -12.71 5.42 -7.85
C LEU A 166 -11.53 4.45 -7.78
N TRP A 167 -10.32 4.96 -7.97
CA TRP A 167 -9.10 4.21 -7.73
C TRP A 167 -8.42 4.79 -6.50
N GLY A 168 -8.81 4.27 -5.34
CA GLY A 168 -8.20 4.57 -4.07
C GLY A 168 -6.79 3.99 -4.01
N THR A 169 -5.83 4.79 -3.57
CA THR A 169 -4.40 4.39 -3.52
C THR A 169 -3.80 4.44 -2.13
N SER A 170 -4.29 5.31 -1.27
CA SER A 170 -3.85 5.45 0.12
C SER A 170 -4.96 6.10 0.94
N ALA A 171 -4.98 5.83 2.23
CA ALA A 171 -5.87 6.47 3.18
C ALA A 171 -5.17 6.72 4.51
N ALA A 172 -5.78 7.55 5.36
CA ALA A 172 -5.36 7.75 6.74
C ALA A 172 -6.56 8.14 7.61
N PHE A 173 -6.55 7.65 8.85
CA PHE A 173 -7.49 8.05 9.89
C PHE A 173 -6.91 9.18 10.74
N ALA A 174 -7.75 10.14 11.13
CA ALA A 174 -7.44 11.18 12.11
C ALA A 174 -8.73 11.87 12.59
N ASP A 175 -8.73 12.44 13.79
CA ASP A 175 -9.78 13.35 14.27
C ASP A 175 -9.62 14.72 13.60
N LEU A 176 -10.28 14.93 12.45
CA LEU A 176 -10.01 16.08 11.57
C LEU A 176 -10.84 17.31 11.93
N ASP A 177 -11.97 17.14 12.62
CA ASP A 177 -12.81 18.24 13.09
C ASP A 177 -12.71 18.51 14.60
N GLY A 178 -12.00 17.66 15.34
CA GLY A 178 -11.70 17.83 16.77
C GLY A 178 -12.82 17.36 17.69
N ASP A 179 -13.73 16.52 17.23
CA ASP A 179 -14.84 15.98 18.02
C ASP A 179 -14.50 14.69 18.79
N GLY A 180 -13.35 14.09 18.46
CA GLY A 180 -12.76 12.96 19.16
C GLY A 180 -13.03 11.60 18.51
N ASP A 181 -13.74 11.54 17.37
CA ASP A 181 -13.79 10.33 16.54
C ASP A 181 -12.90 10.41 15.29
N LEU A 182 -12.46 9.25 14.81
CA LEU A 182 -11.53 9.18 13.68
C LEU A 182 -12.30 9.34 12.36
N ASP A 183 -12.05 10.45 11.68
CA ASP A 183 -12.41 10.68 10.29
C ASP A 183 -11.47 9.94 9.35
N LEU A 184 -11.90 9.80 8.09
CA LEU A 184 -11.15 9.07 7.06
C LEU A 184 -10.90 9.96 5.84
N TYR A 185 -9.62 10.14 5.50
CA TYR A 185 -9.20 10.76 4.26
C TYR A 185 -8.66 9.71 3.29
N VAL A 186 -9.09 9.77 2.03
CA VAL A 186 -8.71 8.81 0.98
C VAL A 186 -8.18 9.55 -0.24
N THR A 187 -6.97 9.20 -0.66
CA THR A 187 -6.39 9.70 -1.90
C THR A 187 -6.78 8.83 -3.09
N ASN A 188 -7.11 9.47 -4.19
CA ASN A 188 -7.46 8.83 -5.44
C ASN A 188 -6.46 9.17 -6.55
N TYR A 189 -6.35 8.29 -7.54
CA TYR A 189 -5.33 8.41 -8.57
C TYR A 189 -5.89 8.94 -9.89
N VAL A 190 -6.20 8.07 -10.84
CA VAL A 190 -6.66 8.47 -12.19
C VAL A 190 -7.87 7.66 -12.61
N GLU A 191 -8.71 8.26 -13.45
CA GLU A 191 -9.73 7.53 -14.18
C GLU A 191 -9.03 6.49 -15.07
N CYS A 192 -9.21 5.22 -14.74
CA CYS A 192 -8.68 4.11 -15.53
C CYS A 192 -9.77 3.07 -15.78
N ASP A 193 -9.95 2.71 -17.04
CA ASP A 193 -10.82 1.61 -17.46
C ASP A 193 -9.90 0.49 -17.99
N PRO A 194 -9.72 -0.62 -17.25
CA PRO A 194 -8.88 -1.74 -17.68
C PRO A 194 -9.25 -2.30 -19.07
N ALA A 195 -10.51 -2.11 -19.51
CA ALA A 195 -11.00 -2.54 -20.81
C ALA A 195 -10.65 -1.55 -21.95
N LYS A 196 -10.14 -0.36 -21.61
CA LYS A 196 -9.70 0.67 -22.56
C LYS A 196 -8.27 1.14 -22.22
N PRO A 197 -7.27 0.25 -22.41
CA PRO A 197 -5.89 0.58 -22.08
C PRO A 197 -5.39 1.79 -22.85
N ILE A 198 -4.63 2.63 -22.17
CA ILE A 198 -3.91 3.74 -22.79
C ILE A 198 -2.70 3.17 -23.54
N PRO A 199 -2.45 3.58 -24.80
CA PRO A 199 -1.30 3.13 -25.56
C PRO A 199 0.03 3.44 -24.83
N PRO A 200 1.04 2.55 -24.91
CA PRO A 200 2.36 2.80 -24.37
C PRO A 200 2.97 4.12 -24.87
N ALA A 201 3.76 4.75 -24.00
CA ALA A 201 4.53 5.94 -24.32
C ALA A 201 5.95 5.55 -24.77
N HIS A 202 6.69 6.54 -25.29
CA HIS A 202 8.11 6.36 -25.61
C HIS A 202 8.94 7.29 -24.73
N PHE A 203 9.83 6.71 -23.92
CA PHE A 203 10.77 7.45 -23.10
C PHE A 203 12.20 7.10 -23.49
N ARG A 204 12.97 8.10 -23.94
CA ARG A 204 14.36 7.92 -24.40
C ARG A 204 14.53 6.80 -25.44
N GLY A 205 13.54 6.62 -26.33
CA GLY A 205 13.55 5.60 -27.38
C GLY A 205 13.15 4.20 -26.92
N LEU A 206 12.77 4.02 -25.66
CA LEU A 206 12.19 2.79 -25.13
C LEU A 206 10.68 2.94 -25.01
N GLU A 207 9.95 1.90 -25.40
CA GLU A 207 8.53 1.79 -25.09
C GLU A 207 8.38 1.58 -23.58
N VAL A 208 7.52 2.40 -22.96
CA VAL A 208 7.21 2.35 -21.54
C VAL A 208 5.71 2.45 -21.34
N ILE A 209 5.22 1.94 -20.20
CA ILE A 209 3.84 2.18 -19.80
C ILE A 209 3.62 3.68 -19.68
N ASN A 210 2.46 4.13 -20.18
CA ASN A 210 2.13 5.53 -20.12
C ASN A 210 1.89 5.95 -18.67
N GLY A 211 2.56 7.03 -18.26
CA GLY A 211 2.39 7.61 -16.94
C GLY A 211 1.05 8.32 -16.79
N PRO A 212 0.75 8.86 -15.60
CA PRO A 212 -0.55 9.49 -15.34
C PRO A 212 -0.73 10.83 -16.08
N ARG A 213 0.37 11.47 -16.51
CA ARG A 213 0.33 12.77 -17.18
C ARG A 213 -0.60 12.79 -18.40
N GLY A 214 -1.60 13.65 -18.34
CA GLY A 214 -2.61 13.81 -19.39
C GLY A 214 -3.82 12.90 -19.21
N LEU A 215 -3.80 11.99 -18.23
CA LEU A 215 -4.99 11.30 -17.74
C LEU A 215 -5.76 12.21 -16.79
N ARG A 216 -7.07 11.94 -16.69
CA ARG A 216 -7.94 12.65 -15.77
C ARG A 216 -7.71 12.13 -14.36
N ALA A 217 -7.19 13.00 -13.50
CA ALA A 217 -7.07 12.72 -12.07
C ALA A 217 -8.46 12.56 -11.42
N GLN A 218 -8.53 11.71 -10.41
CA GLN A 218 -9.70 11.56 -9.55
C GLN A 218 -9.48 12.39 -8.29
N ALA A 219 -10.53 13.08 -7.84
CA ALA A 219 -10.43 13.91 -6.64
C ALA A 219 -10.45 13.02 -5.38
N ASP A 220 -9.74 13.46 -4.35
CA ASP A 220 -9.68 12.81 -3.04
C ASP A 220 -11.03 12.88 -2.32
N LEU A 221 -11.19 12.03 -1.31
CA LEU A 221 -12.40 11.91 -0.49
C LEU A 221 -12.09 12.23 0.97
N LEU A 222 -13.05 12.86 1.63
CA LEU A 222 -13.10 12.98 3.08
C LEU A 222 -14.44 12.47 3.59
N TYR A 223 -14.36 11.54 4.52
CA TYR A 223 -15.48 10.99 5.23
C TYR A 223 -15.41 11.45 6.68
N GLU A 224 -16.44 12.18 7.11
CA GLU A 224 -16.65 12.54 8.52
C GLU A 224 -17.29 11.35 9.21
N ASN A 225 -16.72 10.92 10.32
CA ASN A 225 -17.33 9.99 11.25
C ASN A 225 -18.34 10.75 12.12
N LEU A 226 -19.47 10.12 12.43
CA LEU A 226 -20.60 10.78 13.09
C LEU A 226 -20.66 10.45 14.59
N GLY A 227 -19.57 9.96 15.18
CA GLY A 227 -19.51 9.46 16.56
C GLY A 227 -20.40 8.26 16.87
N ASN A 228 -20.98 7.62 15.85
CA ASN A 228 -21.87 6.46 15.99
C ASN A 228 -21.39 5.23 15.17
N GLY A 229 -20.14 5.26 14.71
CA GLY A 229 -19.54 4.23 13.87
C GLY A 229 -20.07 4.25 12.43
N THR A 230 -20.56 5.39 11.94
CA THR A 230 -20.95 5.56 10.54
C THR A 230 -20.33 6.82 9.96
N PHE A 231 -20.07 6.76 8.65
CA PHE A 231 -19.40 7.81 7.90
C PHE A 231 -20.35 8.52 6.95
N VAL A 232 -20.05 9.79 6.68
CA VAL A 232 -20.70 10.57 5.63
C VAL A 232 -19.66 11.31 4.78
N ASP A 233 -19.85 11.31 3.47
CA ASP A 233 -18.99 12.05 2.54
C ASP A 233 -19.14 13.57 2.79
N ARG A 234 -18.02 14.20 3.16
CA ARG A 234 -17.84 15.65 3.35
C ARG A 234 -16.88 16.27 2.37
N SER A 235 -16.49 15.57 1.30
CA SER A 235 -15.49 16.03 0.34
C SER A 235 -15.84 17.40 -0.27
N GLU A 236 -17.11 17.63 -0.60
CA GLU A 236 -17.57 18.91 -1.13
C GLU A 236 -17.63 20.00 -0.04
N ALA A 237 -18.22 19.68 1.11
CA ALA A 237 -18.47 20.64 2.19
C ALA A 237 -17.17 21.10 2.90
N SER A 238 -16.17 20.23 2.99
CA SER A 238 -14.83 20.52 3.52
C SER A 238 -13.96 21.35 2.59
N GLY A 239 -14.35 21.49 1.32
CA GLY A 239 -13.57 22.19 0.30
C GLY A 239 -12.46 21.35 -0.34
N ILE A 240 -12.32 20.06 -0.01
CA ILE A 240 -11.36 19.16 -0.67
C ILE A 240 -11.64 19.08 -2.17
N ARG A 241 -12.91 19.05 -2.59
CA ARG A 241 -13.28 19.10 -4.01
C ARG A 241 -12.96 20.43 -4.70
N ALA A 242 -12.68 21.50 -3.96
CA ALA A 242 -12.23 22.76 -4.54
C ALA A 242 -10.74 22.74 -4.92
N VAL A 243 -9.96 21.81 -4.36
CA VAL A 243 -8.57 21.56 -4.79
C VAL A 243 -8.61 20.82 -6.12
N SER A 244 -7.74 21.22 -7.06
CA SER A 244 -7.65 20.53 -8.34
C SER A 244 -7.19 19.09 -8.12
N ALA A 245 -7.99 18.13 -8.58
CA ALA A 245 -7.63 16.71 -8.55
C ALA A 245 -6.25 16.49 -9.17
N SER A 246 -5.49 15.61 -8.54
CA SER A 246 -4.14 15.25 -8.96
C SER A 246 -3.91 13.74 -8.74
N TYR A 247 -2.73 13.24 -9.04
CA TYR A 247 -2.40 11.82 -9.06
C TYR A 247 -2.00 11.30 -7.67
N GLY A 248 -2.91 11.31 -6.70
CA GLY A 248 -2.65 10.92 -5.31
C GLY A 248 -2.14 9.48 -5.19
N LEU A 249 -1.02 9.29 -4.48
CA LEU A 249 -0.44 7.96 -4.21
C LEU A 249 -0.14 7.71 -2.73
N ASN A 250 -0.08 8.75 -1.91
CA ASN A 250 0.13 8.62 -0.47
C ASN A 250 -0.47 9.82 0.26
N VAL A 251 -0.88 9.58 1.50
CA VAL A 251 -1.30 10.61 2.44
C VAL A 251 -0.54 10.46 3.76
N ALA A 252 -0.23 11.57 4.39
CA ALA A 252 0.19 11.65 5.78
C ALA A 252 -0.64 12.73 6.48
N ILE A 253 -1.05 12.46 7.72
CA ILE A 253 -1.77 13.42 8.56
C ILE A 253 -0.90 13.71 9.78
N LEU A 254 -0.54 14.98 9.96
CA LEU A 254 0.44 15.45 10.96
C LEU A 254 0.09 16.90 11.33
N ASP A 255 0.40 17.36 12.54
CA ASP A 255 0.37 18.80 12.85
C ASP A 255 1.64 19.47 12.32
N LEU A 256 1.61 19.91 11.06
CA LEU A 256 2.73 20.55 10.37
C LEU A 256 2.85 22.04 10.73
N THR A 257 1.71 22.68 11.01
CA THR A 257 1.65 24.11 11.33
C THR A 257 1.86 24.40 12.82
N GLN A 258 1.86 23.38 13.67
CA GLN A 258 2.01 23.45 15.13
C GLN A 258 0.88 24.22 15.82
N ASP A 259 -0.33 24.17 15.25
CA ASP A 259 -1.52 24.79 15.84
C ASP A 259 -2.40 23.81 16.62
N GLY A 260 -1.99 22.54 16.68
CA GLY A 260 -2.70 21.46 17.35
C GLY A 260 -3.81 20.84 16.52
N LEU A 261 -4.00 21.26 15.27
CA LEU A 261 -4.94 20.66 14.32
C LEU A 261 -4.19 19.74 13.35
N PRO A 262 -4.83 18.67 12.85
CA PRO A 262 -4.19 17.82 11.86
C PRO A 262 -4.13 18.50 10.48
N ASP A 263 -2.96 18.49 9.86
CA ASP A 263 -2.74 18.88 8.47
C ASP A 263 -2.65 17.65 7.57
N ILE A 264 -3.32 17.71 6.40
CA ILE A 264 -3.32 16.63 5.41
C ILE A 264 -2.29 16.93 4.33
N TYR A 265 -1.32 16.02 4.16
CA TYR A 265 -0.28 16.11 3.13
C TYR A 265 -0.40 14.96 2.12
N VAL A 266 -0.71 15.30 0.87
CA VAL A 266 -0.85 14.34 -0.23
C VAL A 266 0.37 14.36 -1.14
N GLY A 267 1.03 13.20 -1.27
CA GLY A 267 2.06 13.00 -2.28
C GLY A 267 1.46 12.54 -3.60
N ASN A 268 1.83 13.24 -4.67
CA ASN A 268 1.29 13.06 -6.00
C ASN A 268 2.34 12.45 -6.94
N ASP A 269 1.88 11.55 -7.80
CA ASP A 269 2.63 11.10 -8.97
C ASP A 269 2.78 12.24 -9.98
N SER A 270 3.85 12.17 -10.78
CA SER A 270 4.50 13.31 -11.43
C SER A 270 3.75 14.03 -12.53
#